data_AF-A0A0S7X930-F1
#
_entry.id   AF-A0A0S7X930-F1
#
_cell.length_a   1.000
_cell.length_b   1.000
_cell.length_c   1.000
_cell.angle_alpha   90.00
_cell.angle_beta   90.00
_cell.angle_gamma   90.00
#
_symmetry.space_group_name_H-M   'P 1'
#
loop_
_entity.id
_entity.type
_entity.pdbx_description
1 polymer ?
#
loop_
_entity_poly.entity_id
_entity_poly.type
_entity_poly.pdbx_seq_one_letter_code
_entity_poly.pdbx_strand_id
1 'polypeptide(L)'
;MKVVKITVLIFSAFLVILLLTSLSIASTSLSHYEATFEVIANQKNEFSDIQVELKIIYHIDNELKTSGMKLVEAQSIEAIQVTDGEGKPLRFEVSRSGKRNSKISWYFPGVSEGKQGVIVNFKLPDALPVEGGKSCFRAYWVGSWIMPVDKALYRFIFPAGYSYKVCSVYPQYEYKEKEVEGKKQIEISMAPLKGESFALAFSPSFTEWQGTRESGKKSDKDDKTFSHPEKGGENIIERVRFGVHDAFSRITFDLRREATYRVIAVPQGNLITLSVPNCTLSSQAKGEEYNDTLVRALELKEKSGKEVVAKIELTELKSSFTHHTLSDPPRIIFNIMPRKDVAKSERESSKRLDKEGEKHDIEEERVSQFVPSSPEEKIKEEEIKEPERKEDKVKGEDKVLSAS
;
A
#
# COMPACT_ATOMS: atom_id res chain seq x y z
N MET A 1 41.50 37.85 28.61
CA MET A 1 42.02 36.63 27.95
C MET A 1 41.80 35.31 28.71
N LYS A 2 41.97 35.23 30.05
CA LYS A 2 41.80 33.96 30.79
C LYS A 2 40.37 33.40 30.76
N VAL A 3 39.35 34.25 30.85
CA VAL A 3 37.94 33.83 30.84
C VAL A 3 37.52 33.17 29.52
N VAL A 4 37.94 33.75 28.38
CA VAL A 4 37.62 33.21 27.04
C VAL A 4 38.19 31.80 26.83
N LYS A 5 39.40 31.52 27.36
CA LYS A 5 40.02 30.19 27.26
C LYS A 5 39.25 29.12 28.04
N ILE A 6 38.66 29.48 29.18
CA ILE A 6 37.86 28.56 30.01
C ILE A 6 36.54 28.22 29.31
N THR A 7 35.87 29.22 28.72
CA THR A 7 34.59 29.01 28.01
C THR A 7 34.75 28.10 26.79
N VAL A 8 35.83 28.28 26.01
CA VAL A 8 36.13 27.42 24.86
C VAL A 8 36.42 25.98 25.28
N LEU A 9 37.11 25.79 26.41
CA LEU A 9 37.44 24.45 26.91
C LEU A 9 36.20 23.72 27.46
N ILE A 10 35.29 24.44 28.14
CA ILE A 10 34.01 23.88 28.60
C ILE A 10 33.12 23.53 27.40
N PHE A 11 33.02 24.40 26.40
CA PHE A 11 32.21 24.13 25.20
C PHE A 11 32.76 22.94 24.40
N SER A 12 34.08 22.84 24.25
CA SER A 12 34.73 21.69 23.60
C SER A 12 34.52 20.39 24.38
N ALA A 13 34.60 20.42 25.72
CA ALA A 13 34.33 19.26 26.55
C ALA A 13 32.85 18.84 26.46
N PHE A 14 31.93 19.80 26.44
CA PHE A 14 30.49 19.54 26.26
C PHE A 14 30.20 18.93 24.88
N LEU A 15 30.83 19.42 23.81
CA LEU A 15 30.69 18.86 22.46
C LEU A 15 31.23 17.42 22.39
N VAL A 16 32.38 17.15 23.02
CA VAL A 16 32.95 15.79 23.10
C VAL A 16 32.03 14.87 23.90
N ILE A 17 31.45 15.33 25.01
CA ILE A 17 30.46 14.56 25.78
C ILE A 17 29.21 14.31 24.93
N LEU A 18 28.70 15.30 24.19
CA LEU A 18 27.52 15.15 23.33
C LEU A 18 27.76 14.13 22.22
N LEU A 19 28.96 14.15 21.61
CA LEU A 19 29.42 13.17 20.61
C LEU A 19 29.71 11.78 21.20
N LEU A 20 30.08 11.68 22.48
CA LEU A 20 30.23 10.40 23.17
C LEU A 20 28.88 9.84 23.64
N THR A 21 27.87 10.69 23.84
CA THR A 21 26.50 10.29 24.17
C THR A 21 25.62 10.00 22.97
N SER A 22 26.13 10.08 21.73
CA SER A 22 25.55 9.32 20.60
C SER A 22 25.87 7.83 20.74
N LEU A 23 25.68 7.33 21.96
CA LEU A 23 25.72 5.93 22.36
C LEU A 23 24.88 5.16 21.35
N SER A 24 25.44 4.04 20.87
CA SER A 24 24.75 3.05 20.06
C SER A 24 23.35 2.87 20.59
N ILE A 25 22.39 3.47 19.91
CA ILE A 25 20.98 3.24 20.19
C ILE A 25 20.81 1.77 19.83
N ALA A 26 20.59 0.94 20.85
CA ALA A 26 20.29 -0.47 20.69
C ALA A 26 19.24 -0.57 19.58
N SER A 27 19.60 -1.21 18.47
CA SER A 27 18.81 -1.14 17.25
C SER A 27 18.43 -2.55 16.83
N THR A 28 17.13 -2.73 16.62
CA THR A 28 16.59 -3.92 15.97
C THR A 28 16.06 -3.49 14.61
N SER A 29 16.56 -4.12 13.54
CA SER A 29 16.00 -4.00 12.19
C SER A 29 15.65 -5.37 11.62
N LEU A 30 14.90 -5.38 10.51
CA LEU A 30 14.76 -6.57 9.68
C LEU A 30 15.72 -6.48 8.50
N SER A 31 16.83 -7.21 8.57
CA SER A 31 17.79 -7.30 7.46
C SER A 31 17.17 -7.93 6.20
N HIS A 32 16.23 -8.86 6.38
CA HIS A 32 15.49 -9.48 5.30
C HIS A 32 14.07 -9.87 5.72
N TYR A 33 13.11 -9.56 4.87
CA TYR A 33 11.73 -9.97 5.01
C TYR A 33 11.22 -10.56 3.69
N GLU A 34 10.74 -11.79 3.73
CA GLU A 34 10.10 -12.45 2.59
C GLU A 34 8.66 -12.80 2.97
N ALA A 35 7.71 -12.46 2.10
CA ALA A 35 6.32 -12.86 2.23
C ALA A 35 5.88 -13.61 0.97
N THR A 36 5.56 -14.90 1.11
CA THR A 36 5.08 -15.76 0.03
C THR A 36 3.60 -16.04 0.23
N PHE A 37 2.84 -15.85 -0.84
CA PHE A 37 1.39 -16.05 -0.92
C PHE A 37 1.12 -17.08 -2.01
N GLU A 38 0.86 -18.32 -1.62
CA GLU A 38 0.56 -19.39 -2.56
C GLU A 38 -0.93 -19.67 -2.59
N VAL A 39 -1.52 -19.65 -3.79
CA VAL A 39 -2.91 -20.04 -3.97
C VAL A 39 -3.04 -21.55 -3.84
N ILE A 40 -3.89 -21.98 -2.92
CA ILE A 40 -4.18 -23.40 -2.68
C ILE A 40 -5.68 -23.68 -2.83
N ALA A 41 -6.01 -24.94 -3.09
CA ALA A 41 -7.40 -25.36 -3.13
C ALA A 41 -7.97 -25.47 -1.71
N ASN A 42 -9.19 -24.97 -1.50
CA ASN A 42 -9.94 -25.13 -0.26
C ASN A 42 -10.52 -26.56 -0.15
N GLN A 43 -11.29 -26.84 0.91
CA GLN A 43 -11.90 -28.16 1.13
C GLN A 43 -12.91 -28.58 0.04
N LYS A 44 -13.42 -27.62 -0.76
CA LYS A 44 -14.31 -27.84 -1.90
C LYS A 44 -13.54 -27.94 -3.23
N ASN A 45 -12.21 -27.98 -3.18
CA ASN A 45 -11.33 -27.96 -4.34
C ASN A 45 -11.43 -26.67 -5.18
N GLU A 46 -11.84 -25.56 -4.58
CA GLU A 46 -11.87 -24.23 -5.19
C GLU A 46 -10.58 -23.47 -4.83
N PHE A 47 -9.97 -22.76 -5.78
CA PHE A 47 -8.73 -21.99 -5.52
C PHE A 47 -9.05 -20.63 -4.88
N SER A 48 -9.55 -20.64 -3.64
CA SER A 48 -9.90 -19.44 -2.87
C SER A 48 -9.02 -19.20 -1.64
N ASP A 49 -8.33 -20.24 -1.13
CA ASP A 49 -7.46 -20.16 0.05
C ASP A 49 -6.05 -19.72 -0.34
N ILE A 50 -5.37 -19.03 0.59
CA ILE A 50 -3.96 -18.63 0.43
C ILE A 50 -3.13 -19.26 1.55
N GLN A 51 -2.11 -20.03 1.20
CA GLN A 51 -1.03 -20.40 2.10
C GLN A 51 -0.04 -19.23 2.19
N VAL A 52 0.24 -18.79 3.40
CA VAL A 52 1.17 -17.71 3.68
C VAL A 52 2.41 -18.26 4.36
N GLU A 53 3.58 -17.85 3.88
CA GLU A 53 4.87 -18.02 4.55
C GLU A 53 5.55 -16.66 4.70
N LEU A 54 5.92 -16.31 5.93
CA LEU A 54 6.71 -15.13 6.25
C LEU A 54 8.09 -15.58 6.72
N LYS A 55 9.15 -15.31 5.96
CA LYS A 55 10.54 -15.48 6.42
C LYS A 55 11.08 -14.13 6.91
N ILE A 56 11.49 -14.07 8.17
CA ILE A 56 11.87 -12.84 8.85
C ILE A 56 13.28 -13.04 9.41
N ILE A 57 14.23 -12.17 9.03
CA ILE A 57 15.59 -12.18 9.54
C ILE A 57 15.85 -10.89 10.30
N TYR A 58 15.78 -10.98 11.62
CA TYR A 58 16.16 -9.89 12.52
C TYR A 58 17.66 -9.67 12.45
N HIS A 59 18.05 -8.41 12.47
CA HIS A 59 19.39 -7.96 12.83
C HIS A 59 19.30 -7.25 14.16
N ILE A 60 20.04 -7.73 15.14
CA ILE A 60 19.96 -7.32 16.55
C ILE A 60 21.33 -6.77 16.94
N ASP A 61 21.37 -5.54 17.43
CA ASP A 61 22.60 -4.87 17.87
C ASP A 61 22.43 -4.31 19.28
N ASN A 62 23.16 -4.89 20.24
CA ASN A 62 23.21 -4.45 21.62
C ASN A 62 21.85 -4.39 22.35
N GLU A 63 20.88 -5.25 21.95
CA GLU A 63 19.56 -5.36 22.56
C GLU A 63 19.20 -6.83 22.79
N LEU A 64 18.77 -7.21 24.00
CA LEU A 64 18.26 -8.57 24.23
C LEU A 64 16.88 -8.73 23.58
N LYS A 65 16.81 -9.43 22.45
CA LYS A 65 15.57 -9.75 21.77
C LYS A 65 15.14 -11.19 22.06
N THR A 66 13.91 -11.35 22.52
CA THR A 66 13.33 -12.67 22.89
C THR A 66 12.04 -13.00 22.15
N SER A 67 11.50 -12.05 21.38
CA SER A 67 10.19 -12.19 20.73
C SER A 67 10.02 -11.32 19.49
N GLY A 68 8.96 -11.63 18.75
CA GLY A 68 8.45 -10.84 17.64
C GLY A 68 6.94 -10.97 17.50
N MET A 69 6.35 -10.13 16.65
CA MET A 69 4.92 -10.23 16.33
C MET A 69 4.60 -9.74 14.93
N LYS A 70 3.48 -10.20 14.39
CA LYS A 70 2.85 -9.65 13.18
C LYS A 70 1.35 -9.49 13.40
N LEU A 71 0.83 -8.33 13.02
CA LEU A 71 -0.61 -8.10 12.89
C LEU A 71 -1.03 -8.49 11.48
N VAL A 72 -2.03 -9.36 11.40
CA VAL A 72 -2.63 -9.83 10.15
C VAL A 72 -4.07 -9.31 10.12
N GLU A 73 -4.37 -8.42 9.17
CA GLU A 73 -5.73 -7.92 8.94
C GLU A 73 -6.54 -8.98 8.19
N ALA A 74 -7.01 -9.98 8.92
CA ALA A 74 -7.84 -11.07 8.43
C ALA A 74 -8.84 -11.50 9.49
N GLN A 75 -10.07 -11.79 9.07
CA GLN A 75 -11.13 -12.27 9.96
C GLN A 75 -10.80 -13.64 10.58
N SER A 76 -10.11 -14.49 9.82
CA SER A 76 -9.65 -15.80 10.24
C SER A 76 -8.25 -16.08 9.70
N ILE A 77 -7.46 -16.76 10.53
CA ILE A 77 -6.18 -17.37 10.16
C ILE A 77 -6.21 -18.80 10.70
N GLU A 78 -5.69 -19.75 9.93
CA GLU A 78 -5.72 -21.19 10.25
C GLU A 78 -4.32 -21.81 10.11
N ALA A 79 -4.16 -23.04 10.61
CA ALA A 79 -2.97 -23.87 10.40
C ALA A 79 -1.64 -23.13 10.70
N ILE A 80 -1.59 -22.41 11.82
CA ILE A 80 -0.45 -21.56 12.17
C ILE A 80 0.70 -22.43 12.67
N GLN A 81 1.88 -22.20 12.12
CA GLN A 81 3.13 -22.81 12.54
C GLN A 81 4.22 -21.73 12.59
N VAL A 82 5.04 -21.75 13.63
CA VAL A 82 6.20 -20.87 13.74
C VAL A 82 7.44 -21.71 13.99
N THR A 83 8.49 -21.47 13.21
CA THR A 83 9.79 -22.12 13.39
C THR A 83 10.91 -21.07 13.39
N ASP A 84 12.10 -21.46 13.84
CA ASP A 84 13.31 -20.68 13.62
C ASP A 84 13.85 -20.87 12.18
N GLY A 85 15.01 -20.26 11.89
CA GLY A 85 15.70 -20.39 10.60
C GLY A 85 16.24 -21.79 10.28
N GLU A 86 16.27 -22.70 11.26
CA GLU A 86 16.67 -24.11 11.10
C GLU A 86 15.46 -25.04 11.00
N GLY A 87 14.23 -24.51 11.07
CA GLY A 87 12.99 -25.28 11.04
C GLY A 87 12.57 -25.87 12.39
N LYS A 88 13.24 -25.53 13.50
CA LYS A 88 12.82 -25.98 14.84
C LYS A 88 11.57 -25.20 15.27
N PRO A 89 10.54 -25.88 15.82
CA PRO A 89 9.34 -25.19 16.29
C PRO A 89 9.64 -24.15 17.37
N LEU A 90 8.99 -22.99 17.28
CA LEU A 90 9.03 -21.93 18.29
C LEU A 90 7.68 -21.85 19.02
N ARG A 91 7.71 -21.38 20.27
CA ARG A 91 6.47 -21.04 20.99
C ARG A 91 5.82 -19.84 20.32
N PHE A 92 4.51 -19.92 20.11
CA PHE A 92 3.73 -18.82 19.57
C PHE A 92 2.38 -18.70 20.27
N GLU A 93 1.80 -17.51 20.17
CA GLU A 93 0.48 -17.18 20.70
C GLU A 93 -0.29 -16.38 19.66
N VAL A 94 -1.59 -16.66 19.57
CA VAL A 94 -2.50 -15.99 18.64
C VAL A 94 -3.56 -15.30 19.47
N SER A 95 -3.65 -13.98 19.33
CA SER A 95 -4.68 -13.19 20.00
C SER A 95 -5.46 -12.37 18.99
N ARG A 96 -6.74 -12.09 19.27
CA ARG A 96 -7.53 -11.17 18.46
C ARG A 96 -7.31 -9.75 18.97
N SER A 97 -6.90 -8.86 18.08
CA SER A 97 -6.77 -7.43 18.36
C SER A 97 -7.92 -6.69 17.66
N GLY A 98 -9.04 -6.53 18.38
CA GLY A 98 -10.27 -5.99 17.81
C GLY A 98 -11.00 -6.98 16.90
N LYS A 99 -11.93 -6.47 16.07
CA LYS A 99 -12.85 -7.30 15.27
C LYS A 99 -12.25 -7.89 13.99
N ARG A 100 -11.13 -7.35 13.50
CA ARG A 100 -10.61 -7.64 12.16
C ARG A 100 -9.15 -8.09 12.12
N ASN A 101 -8.43 -8.01 13.24
CA ASN A 101 -7.00 -8.29 13.25
C ASN A 101 -6.69 -9.50 14.14
N SER A 102 -5.86 -10.38 13.61
CA SER A 102 -5.21 -11.44 14.35
C SER A 102 -3.76 -11.04 14.60
N LYS A 103 -3.33 -11.13 15.85
CA LYS A 103 -1.94 -10.88 16.26
C LYS A 103 -1.27 -12.24 16.48
N ILE A 104 -0.28 -12.55 15.66
CA ILE A 104 0.59 -13.72 15.83
C ILE A 104 1.84 -13.22 16.56
N SER A 105 2.09 -13.74 17.76
CA SER A 105 3.28 -13.43 18.56
C SER A 105 4.13 -14.69 18.70
N TRP A 106 5.45 -14.57 18.67
CA TRP A 106 6.35 -15.71 18.78
C TRP A 106 7.53 -15.39 19.69
N TYR A 107 8.10 -16.44 20.26
CA TYR A 107 9.14 -16.36 21.28
C TYR A 107 10.30 -17.29 20.92
N PHE A 108 11.53 -16.80 21.08
CA PHE A 108 12.77 -17.52 20.80
C PHE A 108 13.80 -17.26 21.93
N PRO A 109 14.85 -18.10 22.06
CA PRO A 109 15.91 -17.85 23.03
C PRO A 109 16.48 -16.44 22.87
N GLY A 110 16.80 -15.76 23.98
CA GLY A 110 17.28 -14.39 23.94
C GLY A 110 18.57 -14.23 23.15
N VAL A 111 18.55 -13.35 22.16
CA VAL A 111 19.71 -12.98 21.34
C VAL A 111 20.02 -11.51 21.57
N SER A 112 21.24 -11.19 21.99
CA SER A 112 21.68 -9.81 22.26
C SER A 112 22.40 -9.17 21.07
N GLU A 113 22.93 -9.98 20.16
CA GLU A 113 23.70 -9.54 19.00
C GLU A 113 23.60 -10.57 17.88
N GLY A 114 23.58 -10.13 16.62
CA GLY A 114 23.65 -10.98 15.45
C GLY A 114 22.33 -11.11 14.69
N LYS A 115 22.08 -12.29 14.11
CA LYS A 115 20.90 -12.55 13.27
C LYS A 115 20.01 -13.63 13.89
N GLN A 116 18.71 -13.38 13.89
CA GLN A 116 17.70 -14.38 14.27
C GLN A 116 16.71 -14.58 13.12
N GLY A 117 16.65 -15.80 12.59
CA GLY A 117 15.66 -16.20 11.59
C GLY A 117 14.38 -16.72 12.25
N VAL A 118 13.22 -16.31 11.73
CA VAL A 118 11.90 -16.84 12.09
C VAL A 118 11.10 -17.08 10.81
N ILE A 119 10.42 -18.22 10.74
CA ILE A 119 9.49 -18.55 9.66
C ILE A 119 8.10 -18.70 10.27
N VAL A 120 7.13 -17.95 9.76
CA VAL A 120 5.73 -17.99 10.18
C VAL A 120 4.88 -18.49 9.02
N ASN A 121 4.26 -19.64 9.18
CA ASN A 121 3.34 -20.24 8.23
C ASN A 121 1.90 -20.15 8.76
N PHE A 122 0.95 -19.81 7.90
CA PHE A 122 -0.48 -19.86 8.22
C PHE A 122 -1.32 -19.85 6.95
N LYS A 123 -2.59 -20.20 7.06
CA LYS A 123 -3.55 -20.19 5.97
C LYS A 123 -4.56 -19.05 6.14
N LEU A 124 -4.86 -18.36 5.04
CA LEU A 124 -5.95 -17.39 4.92
C LEU A 124 -7.09 -18.01 4.12
N PRO A 125 -8.20 -18.41 4.76
CA PRO A 125 -9.34 -18.98 4.06
C PRO A 125 -10.08 -17.90 3.26
N ASP A 126 -10.54 -18.27 2.06
CA ASP A 126 -11.34 -17.40 1.17
C ASP A 126 -10.74 -15.99 0.94
N ALA A 127 -9.41 -15.91 0.85
CA ALA A 127 -8.67 -14.66 0.72
C ALA A 127 -8.59 -14.14 -0.73
N LEU A 128 -9.31 -14.77 -1.66
CA LEU A 128 -9.38 -14.41 -3.07
C LEU A 128 -10.82 -14.17 -3.54
N PRO A 129 -11.52 -13.14 -3.03
CA PRO A 129 -12.83 -12.76 -3.55
C PRO A 129 -12.77 -12.45 -5.05
N VAL A 130 -13.89 -12.73 -5.73
CA VAL A 130 -14.09 -12.35 -7.14
C VAL A 130 -14.85 -11.03 -7.19
N GLU A 131 -14.24 -10.02 -7.82
CA GLU A 131 -14.81 -8.68 -8.00
C GLU A 131 -14.71 -8.29 -9.48
N GLY A 132 -15.85 -8.07 -10.15
CA GLY A 132 -15.87 -7.67 -11.56
C GLY A 132 -15.18 -8.66 -12.52
N GLY A 133 -15.35 -9.97 -12.29
CA GLY A 133 -14.71 -11.03 -13.09
C GLY A 133 -13.21 -11.23 -12.82
N LYS A 134 -12.66 -10.60 -11.77
CA LYS A 134 -11.26 -10.72 -11.38
C LYS A 134 -11.14 -11.33 -10.00
N SER A 135 -10.15 -12.20 -9.80
CA SER A 135 -9.76 -12.63 -8.46
C SER A 135 -8.87 -11.55 -7.83
N CYS A 136 -9.18 -11.18 -6.59
CA CYS A 136 -8.54 -10.07 -5.89
C CYS A 136 -7.92 -10.55 -4.58
N PHE A 137 -6.61 -10.45 -4.44
CA PHE A 137 -5.87 -10.67 -3.19
C PHE A 137 -5.50 -9.34 -2.54
N ARG A 138 -5.70 -9.23 -1.22
CA ARG A 138 -5.36 -8.04 -0.43
C ARG A 138 -4.61 -8.44 0.84
N ALA A 139 -3.35 -8.03 0.95
CA ALA A 139 -2.51 -8.20 2.13
C ALA A 139 -1.93 -6.86 2.56
N TYR A 140 -2.80 -5.90 2.88
CA TYR A 140 -2.39 -4.55 3.29
C TYR A 140 -1.51 -4.52 4.55
N TRP A 141 -1.65 -5.54 5.40
CA TRP A 141 -0.89 -5.74 6.61
C TRP A 141 0.57 -6.19 6.39
N VAL A 142 0.94 -6.67 5.19
CA VAL A 142 2.26 -7.26 4.94
C VAL A 142 3.38 -6.22 5.13
N GLY A 143 3.15 -4.98 4.70
CA GLY A 143 4.12 -3.88 4.80
C GLY A 143 4.22 -3.24 6.18
N SER A 144 3.24 -3.47 7.05
CA SER A 144 3.14 -2.80 8.35
C SER A 144 4.14 -3.39 9.35
N TRP A 145 5.28 -2.72 9.50
CA TRP A 145 6.32 -3.03 10.48
C TRP A 145 6.65 -1.79 11.32
N ILE A 146 6.85 -2.01 12.63
CA ILE A 146 7.25 -0.93 13.56
C ILE A 146 8.74 -0.63 13.43
N MET A 147 9.53 -1.63 13.05
CA MET A 147 10.98 -1.52 12.84
C MET A 147 11.30 -1.38 11.35
N PRO A 148 12.43 -0.74 10.99
CA PRO A 148 12.86 -0.63 9.60
C PRO A 148 13.14 -2.01 9.00
N VAL A 149 12.84 -2.14 7.70
CA VAL A 149 13.10 -3.36 6.93
C VAL A 149 14.00 -3.01 5.75
N ASP A 150 15.22 -3.55 5.77
CA ASP A 150 16.28 -3.19 4.84
C ASP A 150 15.99 -3.76 3.44
N LYS A 151 15.46 -4.99 3.38
CA LYS A 151 15.09 -5.67 2.14
C LYS A 151 13.81 -6.47 2.32
N ALA A 152 12.83 -6.22 1.46
CA ALA A 152 11.59 -6.97 1.38
C ALA A 152 11.43 -7.67 0.03
N LEU A 153 10.94 -8.91 0.02
CA LEU A 153 10.58 -9.67 -1.16
C LEU A 153 9.16 -10.24 -1.01
N TYR A 154 8.25 -9.85 -1.90
CA TYR A 154 6.91 -10.41 -1.94
C TYR A 154 6.78 -11.36 -3.13
N ARG A 155 6.18 -12.52 -2.89
CA ARG A 155 5.93 -13.55 -3.90
C ARG A 155 4.45 -13.91 -3.91
N PHE A 156 3.83 -13.89 -5.08
CA PHE A 156 2.48 -14.44 -5.28
C PHE A 156 2.57 -15.59 -6.27
N ILE A 157 2.18 -16.80 -5.84
CA ILE A 157 2.35 -18.04 -6.59
C ILE A 157 0.97 -18.54 -7.02
N PHE A 158 0.77 -18.67 -8.33
CA PHE A 158 -0.46 -19.19 -8.92
C PHE A 158 -0.48 -20.73 -8.95
N PRO A 159 -1.67 -21.36 -9.03
CA PRO A 159 -1.78 -22.81 -9.23
C PRO A 159 -1.11 -23.27 -10.51
N ALA A 160 -0.62 -24.51 -10.53
CA ALA A 160 0.04 -25.07 -11.70
C ALA A 160 -0.89 -25.11 -12.92
N GLY A 161 -0.37 -24.67 -14.07
CA GLY A 161 -1.11 -24.58 -15.33
C GLY A 161 -2.13 -23.42 -15.41
N TYR A 162 -2.22 -22.57 -14.39
CA TYR A 162 -3.00 -21.34 -14.49
C TYR A 162 -2.24 -20.28 -15.30
N SER A 163 -2.98 -19.55 -16.13
CA SER A 163 -2.46 -18.37 -16.83
C SER A 163 -3.48 -17.23 -16.77
N TYR A 164 -3.02 -16.05 -16.40
CA TYR A 164 -3.80 -14.82 -16.48
C TYR A 164 -3.53 -14.10 -17.81
N LYS A 165 -4.54 -13.38 -18.29
CA LYS A 165 -4.44 -12.40 -19.38
C LYS A 165 -4.09 -11.02 -18.85
N VAL A 166 -4.61 -10.68 -17.67
CA VAL A 166 -4.39 -9.40 -17.00
C VAL A 166 -3.99 -9.66 -15.56
N CYS A 167 -2.90 -9.05 -15.11
CA CYS A 167 -2.49 -9.02 -13.70
C CYS A 167 -2.14 -7.58 -13.34
N SER A 168 -2.63 -7.12 -12.20
CA SER A 168 -2.43 -5.76 -11.70
C SER A 168 -1.96 -5.84 -10.26
N VAL A 169 -0.77 -5.28 -10.02
CA VAL A 169 -0.13 -5.24 -8.70
C VAL A 169 -0.32 -3.87 -8.06
N TYR A 170 -0.57 -3.86 -6.75
CA TYR A 170 -0.62 -2.67 -5.94
C TYR A 170 0.31 -2.76 -4.73
N PRO A 171 1.08 -1.69 -4.46
CA PRO A 171 1.28 -0.49 -5.27
C PRO A 171 2.06 -0.83 -6.55
N GLN A 172 2.33 0.17 -7.40
CA GLN A 172 2.86 -0.05 -8.77
C GLN A 172 4.35 -0.30 -8.67
N TYR A 173 4.71 -1.47 -8.18
CA TYR A 173 6.08 -1.92 -8.20
C TYR A 173 6.41 -2.55 -9.54
N GLU A 174 7.66 -2.36 -9.96
CA GLU A 174 8.25 -3.27 -10.92
C GLU A 174 8.22 -4.66 -10.32
N TYR A 175 7.59 -5.59 -11.04
CA TYR A 175 7.54 -6.98 -10.65
C TYR A 175 8.17 -7.84 -11.74
N LYS A 176 8.73 -8.97 -11.34
CA LYS A 176 9.24 -9.99 -12.25
C LYS A 176 8.26 -11.15 -12.29
N GLU A 177 7.98 -11.63 -13.49
CA GLU A 177 7.27 -12.89 -13.67
C GLU A 177 8.30 -14.02 -13.75
N LYS A 178 8.02 -15.11 -13.05
CA LYS A 178 8.82 -16.34 -13.12
C LYS A 178 7.89 -17.54 -13.26
N GLU A 179 8.41 -18.60 -13.84
CA GLU A 179 7.77 -19.91 -13.81
C GLU A 179 8.70 -20.87 -13.07
N VAL A 180 8.19 -21.47 -12.00
CA VAL A 180 8.91 -22.41 -11.13
C VAL A 180 8.02 -23.63 -10.96
N GLU A 181 8.50 -24.81 -11.39
CA GLU A 181 7.75 -26.07 -11.27
C GLU A 181 6.35 -26.02 -11.91
N GLY A 182 6.21 -25.30 -13.04
CA GLY A 182 4.94 -25.14 -13.76
C GLY A 182 3.94 -24.20 -13.07
N LYS A 183 4.35 -23.49 -12.02
CA LYS A 183 3.59 -22.42 -11.36
C LYS A 183 4.13 -21.07 -11.80
N LYS A 184 3.23 -20.20 -12.25
CA LYS A 184 3.57 -18.78 -12.47
C LYS A 184 3.70 -18.08 -11.13
N GLN A 185 4.63 -17.14 -11.05
CA GLN A 185 4.94 -16.37 -9.85
C GLN A 185 5.18 -14.90 -10.20
N ILE A 186 4.60 -14.02 -9.38
CA ILE A 186 4.95 -12.59 -9.35
C ILE A 186 5.94 -12.35 -8.22
N GLU A 187 7.09 -11.73 -8.52
CA GLU A 187 8.08 -11.30 -7.54
C GLU A 187 8.22 -9.79 -7.49
N ILE A 188 8.15 -9.23 -6.29
CA ILE A 188 8.34 -7.79 -6.04
C ILE A 188 9.44 -7.63 -5.01
N SER A 189 10.51 -6.92 -5.37
CA SER A 189 11.63 -6.64 -4.47
C SER A 189 11.66 -5.15 -4.11
N MET A 190 11.82 -4.84 -2.82
CA MET A 190 11.93 -3.49 -2.30
C MET A 190 13.11 -3.40 -1.34
N ALA A 191 13.82 -2.28 -1.37
CA ALA A 191 14.91 -1.97 -0.43
C ALA A 191 15.09 -0.44 -0.34
N PRO A 192 14.80 0.21 0.80
CA PRO A 192 14.11 -0.32 1.97
C PRO A 192 12.60 -0.51 1.74
N LEU A 193 11.92 -1.22 2.64
CA LEU A 193 10.45 -1.27 2.65
C LEU A 193 9.87 0.07 3.13
N LYS A 194 8.98 0.68 2.35
CA LYS A 194 8.40 2.01 2.64
C LYS A 194 7.04 1.96 3.34
N GLY A 195 6.75 0.87 4.07
CA GLY A 195 5.48 0.68 4.78
C GLY A 195 4.27 0.45 3.85
N GLU A 196 4.51 0.00 2.63
CA GLU A 196 3.49 -0.07 1.59
C GLU A 196 2.68 -1.38 1.66
N SER A 197 1.39 -1.27 1.36
CA SER A 197 0.46 -2.40 1.27
C SER A 197 0.80 -3.35 0.12
N PHE A 198 0.24 -4.57 0.10
CA PHE A 198 0.30 -5.45 -1.08
C PHE A 198 -1.10 -5.86 -1.49
N ALA A 199 -1.44 -5.72 -2.77
CA ALA A 199 -2.64 -6.31 -3.36
C ALA A 199 -2.40 -6.69 -4.81
N LEU A 200 -3.18 -7.66 -5.29
CA LEU A 200 -3.02 -8.23 -6.61
C LEU A 200 -4.40 -8.58 -7.16
N ALA A 201 -4.69 -8.18 -8.39
CA ALA A 201 -5.94 -8.47 -9.09
C ALA A 201 -5.65 -9.05 -10.47
N PHE A 202 -6.34 -10.13 -10.84
CA PHE A 202 -6.04 -10.84 -12.09
C PHE A 202 -7.27 -11.45 -12.75
N SER A 203 -7.18 -11.65 -14.07
CA SER A 203 -8.22 -12.16 -14.95
C SER A 203 -7.63 -13.13 -15.99
N PRO A 204 -8.31 -14.23 -16.36
CA PRO A 204 -9.62 -14.67 -15.87
C PRO A 204 -9.60 -15.03 -14.38
N SER A 205 -10.73 -14.92 -13.70
CA SER A 205 -10.81 -15.37 -12.29
C SER A 205 -10.58 -16.88 -12.19
N PHE A 206 -10.24 -17.39 -11.00
CA PHE A 206 -10.08 -18.84 -10.83
C PHE A 206 -11.38 -19.62 -11.10
N THR A 207 -12.53 -19.05 -10.77
CA THR A 207 -13.85 -19.64 -11.06
C THR A 207 -14.06 -19.82 -12.56
N GLU A 208 -13.72 -18.82 -13.38
CA GLU A 208 -13.78 -18.91 -14.85
C GLU A 208 -12.80 -19.94 -15.41
N TRP A 209 -11.59 -20.00 -14.86
CA TRP A 209 -10.57 -20.95 -15.29
C TRP A 209 -10.97 -22.41 -14.99
N GLN A 210 -11.53 -22.68 -13.81
CA GLN A 210 -11.98 -24.02 -13.42
C GLN A 210 -13.11 -24.53 -14.32
N GLY A 211 -14.08 -23.67 -14.67
CA GLY A 211 -15.18 -24.05 -15.57
C GLY A 211 -14.70 -24.51 -16.96
N THR A 212 -13.59 -23.97 -17.45
CA THR A 212 -13.01 -24.35 -18.76
C THR A 212 -12.34 -25.74 -18.71
N ARG A 213 -11.84 -26.17 -17.55
CA ARG A 213 -11.20 -27.48 -17.39
C ARG A 213 -12.22 -28.63 -17.39
N GLU A 214 -13.38 -28.42 -16.80
CA GLU A 214 -14.41 -29.45 -16.70
C GLU A 214 -15.14 -29.69 -18.04
N SER A 215 -15.28 -28.64 -18.87
CA SER A 215 -15.89 -28.75 -20.19
C SER A 215 -15.01 -29.44 -21.25
N GLY A 216 -13.73 -29.68 -20.96
CA GLY A 216 -12.80 -30.40 -21.84
C GLY A 216 -13.09 -31.90 -22.01
N LYS A 217 -14.11 -32.43 -21.33
CA LYS A 217 -14.63 -33.78 -21.56
C LYS A 217 -15.49 -33.83 -22.83
N LYS A 218 -14.81 -33.83 -23.98
CA LYS A 218 -15.22 -34.41 -25.26
C LYS A 218 -16.69 -34.21 -25.66
N SER A 219 -17.05 -32.99 -26.08
CA SER A 219 -18.15 -32.81 -27.02
C SER A 219 -17.60 -32.41 -28.38
N ASP A 220 -17.44 -33.40 -29.27
CA ASP A 220 -17.36 -33.16 -30.71
C ASP A 220 -18.72 -32.59 -31.14
N LYS A 221 -18.87 -31.27 -31.15
CA LYS A 221 -19.97 -30.61 -31.86
C LYS A 221 -19.58 -29.19 -32.23
N ASP A 222 -19.56 -28.99 -33.54
CA ASP A 222 -19.32 -27.74 -34.24
C ASP A 222 -20.10 -26.58 -33.60
N ASP A 223 -19.41 -25.70 -32.89
CA ASP A 223 -20.01 -24.46 -32.42
C ASP A 223 -19.43 -23.25 -33.15
N LYS A 224 -20.34 -22.53 -33.80
CA LYS A 224 -20.09 -21.37 -34.63
C LYS A 224 -19.67 -20.22 -33.73
N THR A 225 -18.43 -19.80 -33.90
CA THR A 225 -17.83 -18.67 -33.21
C THR A 225 -18.62 -17.38 -33.54
N PHE A 226 -19.43 -16.92 -32.59
CA PHE A 226 -19.94 -15.55 -32.60
C PHE A 226 -18.76 -14.61 -32.28
N SER A 227 -18.21 -14.00 -33.32
CA SER A 227 -17.27 -12.90 -33.17
C SER A 227 -18.04 -11.66 -32.74
N HIS A 228 -17.97 -11.30 -31.46
CA HIS A 228 -18.25 -9.92 -31.06
C HIS A 228 -17.16 -9.03 -31.68
N PRO A 229 -17.51 -8.01 -32.48
CA PRO A 229 -16.51 -7.12 -33.03
C PRO A 229 -15.96 -6.23 -31.91
N GLU A 230 -14.78 -6.58 -31.39
CA GLU A 230 -13.92 -5.69 -30.62
C GLU A 230 -13.45 -4.52 -31.50
N LYS A 231 -14.34 -3.57 -31.80
CA LYS A 231 -13.92 -2.26 -32.31
C LYS A 231 -13.43 -1.42 -31.14
N GLY A 232 -12.17 -1.68 -30.77
CA GLY A 232 -11.40 -0.94 -29.76
C GLY A 232 -11.22 0.53 -30.15
N GLY A 233 -12.22 1.35 -29.88
CA GLY A 233 -12.00 2.79 -29.84
C GLY A 233 -11.32 3.21 -28.52
N GLU A 234 -10.90 4.46 -28.44
CA GLU A 234 -10.28 5.07 -27.25
C GLU A 234 -11.26 5.37 -26.11
N ASN A 235 -10.92 5.02 -24.86
CA ASN A 235 -11.69 5.48 -23.70
C ASN A 235 -11.57 7.00 -23.61
N ILE A 236 -12.66 7.71 -23.30
CA ILE A 236 -12.65 9.16 -23.15
C ILE A 236 -13.40 9.51 -21.87
N ILE A 237 -12.76 10.29 -21.00
CA ILE A 237 -13.50 10.97 -19.91
C ILE A 237 -14.20 12.17 -20.55
N GLU A 238 -15.52 12.08 -20.67
CA GLU A 238 -16.33 13.09 -21.34
C GLU A 238 -16.56 14.30 -20.45
N ARG A 239 -16.79 14.08 -19.16
CA ARG A 239 -17.06 15.15 -18.20
C ARG A 239 -16.68 14.70 -16.79
N VAL A 240 -16.32 15.64 -15.94
CA VAL A 240 -16.27 15.43 -14.49
C VAL A 240 -17.36 16.28 -13.84
N ARG A 241 -18.16 15.64 -12.97
CA ARG A 241 -19.25 16.28 -12.24
C ARG A 241 -19.02 16.17 -10.75
N PHE A 242 -19.43 17.23 -10.06
CA PHE A 242 -19.39 17.28 -8.62
C PHE A 242 -20.80 17.42 -8.04
N GLY A 243 -21.04 16.76 -6.91
CA GLY A 243 -22.29 16.86 -6.17
C GLY A 243 -22.01 16.91 -4.68
N VAL A 244 -22.37 18.01 -4.04
CA VAL A 244 -22.31 18.15 -2.58
C VAL A 244 -23.59 17.57 -1.98
N HIS A 245 -23.45 16.67 -1.02
CA HIS A 245 -24.55 16.12 -0.24
C HIS A 245 -24.24 16.27 1.25
N ASP A 246 -25.28 16.25 2.10
CA ASP A 246 -25.15 16.43 3.55
C ASP A 246 -24.17 15.46 4.21
N ALA A 247 -24.03 14.25 3.67
CA ALA A 247 -23.21 13.18 4.25
C ALA A 247 -21.91 12.89 3.48
N PHE A 248 -21.73 13.41 2.26
CA PHE A 248 -20.57 13.13 1.43
C PHE A 248 -20.46 14.09 0.24
N SER A 249 -19.25 14.24 -0.29
CA SER A 249 -18.97 14.87 -1.57
C SER A 249 -18.83 13.81 -2.65
N ARG A 250 -19.52 13.98 -3.78
CA ARG A 250 -19.48 13.05 -4.91
C ARG A 250 -18.70 13.62 -6.07
N ILE A 251 -17.76 12.84 -6.60
CA ILE A 251 -17.04 13.12 -7.85
C ILE A 251 -17.43 12.03 -8.85
N THR A 252 -17.95 12.42 -10.01
CA THR A 252 -18.37 11.49 -11.07
C THR A 252 -17.58 11.77 -12.34
N PHE A 253 -16.85 10.77 -12.82
CA PHE A 253 -16.17 10.79 -14.11
C PHE A 253 -17.08 10.08 -15.12
N ASP A 254 -17.71 10.85 -16.00
CA ASP A 254 -18.53 10.31 -17.09
C ASP A 254 -17.61 9.82 -18.20
N LEU A 255 -17.79 8.57 -18.62
CA LEU A 255 -16.97 7.93 -19.64
C LEU A 255 -17.81 7.65 -20.88
N ARG A 256 -17.19 7.77 -22.06
CA ARG A 256 -17.84 7.36 -23.33
C ARG A 256 -18.13 5.86 -23.39
N ARG A 257 -17.32 5.07 -22.69
CA ARG A 257 -17.37 3.61 -22.61
C ARG A 257 -16.77 3.15 -21.28
N GLU A 258 -17.07 1.93 -20.88
CA GLU A 258 -16.44 1.35 -19.70
C GLU A 258 -14.91 1.31 -19.86
N ALA A 259 -14.21 1.72 -18.81
CA ALA A 259 -12.76 1.74 -18.77
C ALA A 259 -12.28 1.05 -17.50
N THR A 260 -11.17 0.33 -17.61
CA THR A 260 -10.43 -0.10 -16.43
C THR A 260 -9.80 1.12 -15.77
N TYR A 261 -9.74 1.13 -14.45
CA TYR A 261 -9.13 2.23 -13.70
C TYR A 261 -8.47 1.71 -12.43
N ARG A 262 -7.65 2.56 -11.82
CA ARG A 262 -6.92 2.31 -10.59
C ARG A 262 -7.07 3.47 -9.64
N VAL A 263 -7.24 3.17 -8.35
CA VAL A 263 -7.32 4.17 -7.29
C VAL A 263 -6.18 3.93 -6.30
N ILE A 264 -5.44 4.97 -5.96
CA ILE A 264 -4.36 4.97 -4.99
C ILE A 264 -4.70 6.02 -3.93
N ALA A 265 -4.76 5.65 -2.67
CA ALA A 265 -4.88 6.59 -1.57
C ALA A 265 -3.64 6.49 -0.70
N VAL A 266 -3.01 7.63 -0.40
CA VAL A 266 -1.82 7.67 0.45
C VAL A 266 -2.30 7.65 1.92
N PRO A 267 -1.95 6.65 2.74
CA PRO A 267 -2.51 6.51 4.10
C PRO A 267 -2.24 7.70 5.04
N GLN A 268 -1.18 8.46 4.77
CA GLN A 268 -0.78 9.66 5.51
C GLN A 268 -1.02 10.95 4.72
N GLY A 269 -1.57 10.85 3.51
CA GLY A 269 -1.78 11.96 2.61
C GLY A 269 -3.26 12.25 2.43
N ASN A 270 -3.58 13.52 2.26
CA ASN A 270 -4.90 13.97 1.84
C ASN A 270 -5.07 13.84 0.32
N LEU A 271 -4.54 12.78 -0.30
CA LEU A 271 -4.47 12.66 -1.75
C LEU A 271 -4.95 11.28 -2.22
N ILE A 272 -5.95 11.30 -3.09
CA ILE A 272 -6.42 10.14 -3.85
C ILE A 272 -6.01 10.35 -5.31
N THR A 273 -5.39 9.34 -5.92
CA THR A 273 -5.04 9.35 -7.34
C THR A 273 -5.85 8.30 -8.07
N LEU A 274 -6.64 8.72 -9.05
CA LEU A 274 -7.30 7.88 -10.03
C LEU A 274 -6.44 7.83 -11.31
N SER A 275 -6.16 6.65 -11.83
CA SER A 275 -5.48 6.44 -13.11
C SER A 275 -6.37 5.61 -14.04
N VAL A 276 -6.57 6.08 -15.26
CA VAL A 276 -7.40 5.45 -16.29
C VAL A 276 -6.54 5.23 -17.54
N PRO A 277 -5.99 4.02 -17.76
CA PRO A 277 -5.15 3.72 -18.93
C PRO A 277 -5.98 3.66 -20.22
N ASN A 278 -5.31 3.87 -21.36
CA ASN A 278 -5.90 3.94 -22.69
C ASN A 278 -7.09 4.91 -22.78
N CYS A 279 -7.00 6.01 -22.03
CA CYS A 279 -8.00 7.03 -21.89
C CYS A 279 -7.43 8.40 -22.27
N THR A 280 -8.26 9.25 -22.87
CA THR A 280 -7.96 10.66 -23.15
C THR A 280 -8.99 11.57 -22.49
N LEU A 281 -8.64 12.84 -22.31
CA LEU A 281 -9.55 13.84 -21.76
C LEU A 281 -10.33 14.52 -22.89
N SER A 282 -11.66 14.57 -22.77
CA SER A 282 -12.43 15.48 -23.62
C SER A 282 -12.10 16.94 -23.29
N SER A 283 -12.40 17.85 -24.21
CA SER A 283 -12.33 19.29 -23.93
C SER A 283 -13.28 19.72 -22.81
N GLN A 284 -14.37 18.99 -22.57
CA GLN A 284 -15.36 19.26 -21.50
C GLN A 284 -14.96 18.69 -20.14
N ALA A 285 -14.01 17.75 -20.10
CA ALA A 285 -13.48 17.21 -18.84
C ALA A 285 -12.45 18.15 -18.19
N LYS A 286 -11.91 19.11 -18.95
CA LYS A 286 -10.91 20.07 -18.46
C LYS A 286 -11.58 21.23 -17.70
N GLY A 287 -11.51 21.15 -16.38
CA GLY A 287 -11.32 22.34 -15.53
C GLY A 287 -12.56 23.13 -15.16
N GLU A 288 -13.33 22.60 -14.23
CA GLU A 288 -13.85 23.48 -13.17
C GLU A 288 -12.92 23.33 -11.97
N GLU A 289 -12.36 24.45 -11.49
CA GLU A 289 -11.74 24.48 -10.17
C GLU A 289 -12.82 24.13 -9.16
N TYR A 290 -12.70 22.94 -8.57
CA TYR A 290 -13.66 22.46 -7.60
C TYR A 290 -13.04 22.46 -6.22
N ASN A 291 -13.73 23.14 -5.32
CA ASN A 291 -13.41 23.20 -3.91
C ASN A 291 -14.70 23.07 -3.12
N ASP A 292 -14.78 22.08 -2.23
CA ASP A 292 -15.85 21.93 -1.26
C ASP A 292 -15.31 21.60 0.14
N THR A 293 -16.21 21.31 1.08
CA THR A 293 -15.85 21.03 2.47
C THR A 293 -14.94 19.80 2.66
N LEU A 294 -14.96 18.82 1.74
CA LEU A 294 -14.21 17.56 1.83
C LEU A 294 -13.13 17.41 0.75
N VAL A 295 -13.24 18.13 -0.36
CA VAL A 295 -12.35 18.07 -1.52
C VAL A 295 -11.77 19.46 -1.76
N ARG A 296 -10.47 19.60 -1.49
CA ARG A 296 -9.72 20.83 -1.65
C ARG A 296 -9.47 21.17 -3.12
N ALA A 297 -9.11 20.16 -3.92
CA ALA A 297 -8.77 20.34 -5.32
C ALA A 297 -8.96 19.05 -6.12
N LEU A 298 -9.23 19.18 -7.42
CA LEU A 298 -9.13 18.11 -8.41
C LEU A 298 -8.22 18.55 -9.57
N GLU A 299 -7.12 17.83 -9.79
CA GLU A 299 -6.26 18.03 -10.95
C GLU A 299 -6.40 16.85 -11.94
N LEU A 300 -6.67 17.15 -13.21
CA LEU A 300 -6.73 16.15 -14.30
C LEU A 300 -5.57 16.36 -15.26
N LYS A 301 -4.75 15.32 -15.48
CA LYS A 301 -3.63 15.34 -16.41
C LYS A 301 -3.69 14.13 -17.34
N GLU A 302 -3.53 14.38 -18.63
CA GLU A 302 -3.26 13.33 -19.60
C GLU A 302 -1.74 13.13 -19.68
N LYS A 303 -1.29 11.90 -19.42
CA LYS A 303 0.11 11.49 -19.53
C LYS A 303 0.40 10.92 -20.91
N SER A 304 1.69 10.92 -21.27
CA SER A 304 2.19 10.21 -22.45
C SER A 304 1.72 8.75 -22.44
N GLY A 305 1.13 8.29 -23.55
CA GLY A 305 0.60 6.92 -23.65
C GLY A 305 -0.90 6.78 -23.41
N LYS A 306 -1.68 7.87 -23.53
CA LYS A 306 -3.15 7.87 -23.35
C LYS A 306 -3.53 7.35 -21.96
N GLU A 307 -2.92 7.88 -20.91
CA GLU A 307 -3.34 7.62 -19.53
C GLU A 307 -3.88 8.93 -18.96
N VAL A 308 -5.10 8.91 -18.44
CA VAL A 308 -5.63 10.04 -17.66
C VAL A 308 -5.37 9.78 -16.18
N VAL A 309 -4.77 10.76 -15.52
CA VAL A 309 -4.56 10.75 -14.07
C VAL A 309 -5.35 11.90 -13.44
N ALA A 310 -6.23 11.56 -12.51
CA ALA A 310 -6.95 12.51 -11.67
C ALA A 310 -6.38 12.48 -10.24
N LYS A 311 -5.93 13.63 -9.74
CA LYS A 311 -5.49 13.81 -8.36
C LYS A 311 -6.56 14.56 -7.59
N ILE A 312 -7.22 13.86 -6.67
CA ILE A 312 -8.26 14.39 -5.78
C ILE A 312 -7.58 14.68 -4.44
N GLU A 313 -7.47 15.96 -4.12
CA GLU A 313 -6.92 16.43 -2.86
C GLU A 313 -8.06 16.67 -1.86
N LEU A 314 -7.95 16.06 -0.69
CA LEU A 314 -8.94 16.11 0.37
C LEU A 314 -8.66 17.27 1.31
N THR A 315 -9.71 17.86 1.87
CA THR A 315 -9.58 18.94 2.86
C THR A 315 -9.06 18.40 4.19
N GLU A 316 -9.47 17.19 4.58
CA GLU A 316 -9.06 16.54 5.83
C GLU A 316 -8.24 15.27 5.57
N LEU A 317 -7.15 15.08 6.31
CA LEU A 317 -6.24 13.92 6.22
C LEU A 317 -6.92 12.57 6.50
N LYS A 318 -8.12 12.57 7.06
CA LYS A 318 -8.78 11.37 7.59
C LYS A 318 -10.20 11.17 7.05
N SER A 319 -10.54 11.83 5.95
CA SER A 319 -11.75 11.51 5.21
C SER A 319 -11.69 10.06 4.72
N SER A 320 -12.85 9.38 4.72
CA SER A 320 -12.97 8.06 4.12
C SER A 320 -13.59 8.19 2.73
N PHE A 321 -13.34 7.24 1.83
CA PHE A 321 -13.99 7.27 0.52
C PHE A 321 -14.43 5.88 0.09
N THR A 322 -15.39 5.86 -0.83
CA THR A 322 -15.80 4.67 -1.58
C THR A 322 -15.77 5.02 -3.06
N HIS A 323 -15.60 4.01 -3.91
CA HIS A 323 -15.76 4.17 -5.35
C HIS A 323 -16.47 2.97 -5.96
N HIS A 324 -17.16 3.19 -7.08
CA HIS A 324 -17.84 2.16 -7.86
C HIS A 324 -18.02 2.63 -9.31
N THR A 325 -18.43 1.71 -10.18
CA THR A 325 -18.75 2.01 -11.59
C THR A 325 -20.22 1.80 -11.91
N LEU A 326 -20.70 2.54 -12.91
CA LEU A 326 -21.97 2.26 -13.60
C LEU A 326 -21.67 1.94 -15.05
N SER A 327 -22.48 1.07 -15.67
CA SER A 327 -22.34 0.64 -17.06
C SER A 327 -23.19 1.46 -18.04
N ASP A 328 -24.32 2.02 -17.59
CA ASP A 328 -25.25 2.75 -18.45
C ASP A 328 -25.79 4.05 -17.80
N PRO A 329 -25.28 5.24 -18.22
CA PRO A 329 -24.07 5.40 -19.02
C PRO A 329 -22.81 5.06 -18.20
N PRO A 330 -21.69 4.72 -18.87
CA PRO A 330 -20.44 4.37 -18.21
C PRO A 330 -19.90 5.48 -17.30
N ARG A 331 -19.67 5.18 -16.02
CA ARG A 331 -19.22 6.16 -15.01
C ARG A 331 -18.27 5.55 -14.00
N ILE A 332 -17.34 6.36 -13.49
CA ILE A 332 -16.61 6.09 -12.24
C ILE A 332 -17.08 7.10 -11.20
N ILE A 333 -17.55 6.63 -10.05
CA ILE A 333 -18.11 7.48 -8.99
C ILE A 333 -17.27 7.32 -7.73
N PHE A 334 -16.85 8.45 -7.16
CA PHE A 334 -16.24 8.55 -5.84
C PHE A 334 -17.22 9.23 -4.89
N ASN A 335 -17.40 8.67 -3.69
CA ASN A 335 -18.04 9.36 -2.57
C ASN A 335 -17.01 9.55 -1.46
N ILE A 336 -16.68 10.81 -1.17
CA ILE A 336 -15.80 11.23 -0.08
C ILE A 336 -16.68 11.55 1.13
N MET A 337 -16.46 10.88 2.26
CA MET A 337 -17.23 11.05 3.49
C MET A 337 -16.35 11.68 4.56
N PRO A 338 -16.91 12.56 5.41
CA PRO A 338 -16.21 13.07 6.57
C PRO A 338 -15.85 11.91 7.49
N ARG A 339 -14.80 12.10 8.29
CA ARG A 339 -14.45 11.11 9.31
C ARG A 339 -15.60 10.98 10.31
N LYS A 340 -16.05 9.77 10.60
CA LYS A 340 -17.09 9.51 11.63
C LYS A 340 -16.60 9.72 13.08
N ASP A 341 -15.47 10.37 13.28
CA ASP A 341 -14.86 10.51 14.58
C ASP A 341 -15.66 11.49 15.45
N VAL A 342 -16.35 10.91 16.43
CA VAL A 342 -16.65 11.51 17.73
C VAL A 342 -17.63 12.70 17.75
N ALA A 343 -18.51 12.84 16.75
CA ALA A 343 -19.71 13.69 16.92
C ALA A 343 -20.66 13.22 18.05
N LYS A 344 -20.37 12.08 18.69
CA LYS A 344 -21.10 11.54 19.85
C LYS A 344 -20.59 12.02 21.22
N SER A 345 -19.41 12.65 21.37
CA SER A 345 -18.95 13.02 22.73
C SER A 345 -19.30 14.44 23.19
N GLU A 346 -19.66 15.37 22.29
CA GLU A 346 -20.01 16.75 22.72
C GLU A 346 -21.52 16.98 22.91
N ARG A 347 -22.38 16.14 22.32
CA ARG A 347 -23.84 16.27 22.50
C ARG A 347 -24.41 15.56 23.72
N GLU A 348 -23.66 14.64 24.34
CA GLU A 348 -24.09 13.96 25.59
C GLU A 348 -23.55 14.65 26.86
N SER A 349 -22.49 15.46 26.79
CA SER A 349 -22.01 16.26 27.92
C SER A 349 -22.86 17.51 28.18
N SER A 350 -23.71 17.92 27.23
CA SER A 350 -24.61 19.08 27.36
C SER A 350 -25.99 18.74 27.94
N LYS A 351 -26.26 17.46 28.27
CA LYS A 351 -27.57 17.00 28.78
C LYS A 351 -27.53 16.35 30.16
N ARG A 352 -26.40 16.46 30.88
CA ARG A 352 -26.25 16.00 32.27
C ARG A 352 -25.70 17.11 33.17
N LEU A 353 -26.40 18.23 33.21
CA LEU A 353 -26.54 19.03 34.43
C LEU A 353 -28.02 18.93 34.80
N ASP A 354 -28.30 18.72 36.08
CA ASP A 354 -29.62 18.42 36.68
C ASP A 354 -29.98 16.93 36.72
N LYS A 355 -29.21 16.15 37.49
CA LYS A 355 -29.77 15.19 38.46
C LYS A 355 -28.69 14.67 39.41
N GLU A 356 -28.71 15.19 40.63
CA GLU A 356 -28.08 14.61 41.82
C GLU A 356 -28.62 13.20 42.06
N GLY A 357 -27.75 12.28 42.50
CA GLY A 357 -28.21 11.00 43.05
C GLY A 357 -27.19 9.87 42.95
N GLU A 358 -26.46 9.70 44.04
CA GLU A 358 -25.83 8.45 44.52
C GLU A 358 -24.56 7.89 43.87
N LYS A 359 -23.62 7.63 44.78
CA LYS A 359 -22.31 7.02 44.64
C LYS A 359 -22.41 5.56 44.25
N HIS A 360 -21.51 5.12 43.36
CA HIS A 360 -20.83 3.84 43.50
C HIS A 360 -19.43 3.93 42.92
N ASP A 361 -18.45 3.61 43.75
CA ASP A 361 -17.02 3.54 43.42
C ASP A 361 -16.76 2.34 42.51
N ILE A 362 -16.18 2.60 41.33
CA ILE A 362 -15.47 1.61 40.50
C ILE A 362 -14.19 2.28 40.02
N GLU A 363 -13.05 1.81 40.51
CA GLU A 363 -11.73 2.14 39.99
C GLU A 363 -11.59 1.55 38.58
N GLU A 364 -11.55 2.43 37.57
CA GLU A 364 -11.12 2.09 36.22
C GLU A 364 -9.68 2.61 36.03
N GLU A 365 -8.73 1.68 36.04
CA GLU A 365 -7.31 1.92 35.77
C GLU A 365 -7.13 2.28 34.29
N ARG A 366 -7.11 3.59 33.98
CA ARG A 366 -6.75 4.09 32.65
C ARG A 366 -5.24 4.08 32.47
N VAL A 367 -4.74 3.06 31.78
CA VAL A 367 -3.38 3.05 31.23
C VAL A 367 -3.31 4.05 30.06
N SER A 368 -2.77 5.23 30.34
CA SER A 368 -2.38 6.24 29.36
C SER A 368 -1.05 5.84 28.72
N GLN A 369 -1.06 5.36 27.47
CA GLN A 369 0.16 5.25 26.68
C GLN A 369 0.48 6.61 26.03
N PHE A 370 1.51 7.24 26.58
CA PHE A 370 2.23 8.37 26.02
C PHE A 370 2.89 7.95 24.70
N VAL A 371 2.61 8.66 23.61
CA VAL A 371 3.40 8.59 22.38
C VAL A 371 4.37 9.78 22.41
N PRO A 372 5.70 9.58 22.39
CA PRO A 372 6.62 10.71 22.30
C PRO A 372 6.48 11.37 20.94
N SER A 373 6.31 12.69 20.95
CA SER A 373 6.43 13.55 19.78
C SER A 373 7.84 13.44 19.21
N SER A 374 7.95 12.99 17.95
CA SER A 374 9.19 13.10 17.19
C SER A 374 9.50 14.57 16.92
N PRO A 375 10.78 15.00 16.89
CA PRO A 375 11.13 16.40 16.69
C PRO A 375 10.82 16.83 15.26
N GLU A 376 10.18 17.99 15.11
CA GLU A 376 10.08 18.72 13.85
C GLU A 376 11.46 19.22 13.43
N GLU A 377 12.10 18.56 12.47
CA GLU A 377 13.23 19.14 11.74
C GLU A 377 12.72 20.08 10.66
N LYS A 378 12.94 21.38 10.87
CA LYS A 378 12.84 22.42 9.85
C LYS A 378 13.91 22.21 8.79
N ILE A 379 13.53 21.67 7.64
CA ILE A 379 14.36 21.72 6.43
C ILE A 379 14.38 23.18 5.95
N LYS A 380 15.56 23.80 5.97
CA LYS A 380 15.80 25.08 5.29
C LYS A 380 15.92 24.81 3.79
N GLU A 381 15.12 25.49 2.99
CA GLU A 381 15.29 25.58 1.54
C GLU A 381 16.61 26.30 1.24
N GLU A 382 17.57 25.59 0.63
CA GLU A 382 18.71 26.22 -0.03
C GLU A 382 18.34 26.58 -1.47
N GLU A 383 18.54 27.86 -1.78
CA GLU A 383 18.31 28.51 -3.06
C GLU A 383 19.27 27.96 -4.13
N ILE A 384 18.76 27.18 -5.08
CA ILE A 384 19.51 26.69 -6.23
C ILE A 384 19.70 27.86 -7.21
N LYS A 385 20.92 28.41 -7.27
CA LYS A 385 21.33 29.33 -8.35
C LYS A 385 21.63 28.54 -9.63
N GLU A 386 20.92 28.89 -10.70
CA GLU A 386 21.21 28.42 -12.06
C GLU A 386 22.61 28.87 -12.52
N PRO A 387 23.39 28.00 -13.20
CA PRO A 387 24.65 28.40 -13.80
C PRO A 387 24.41 29.10 -15.16
N GLU A 388 25.03 30.28 -15.31
CA GLU A 388 25.10 31.02 -16.57
C GLU A 388 25.69 30.18 -17.71
N ARG A 389 24.94 30.07 -18.82
CA ARG A 389 25.43 29.55 -20.09
C ARG A 389 26.42 30.55 -20.71
N LYS A 390 27.67 30.12 -20.89
CA LYS A 390 28.63 30.80 -21.77
C LYS A 390 28.40 30.37 -23.21
N GLU A 391 28.18 31.35 -24.09
CA GLU A 391 28.15 31.17 -25.54
C GLU A 391 29.58 31.10 -26.08
N ASP A 392 29.97 29.94 -26.63
CA ASP A 392 31.21 29.82 -27.39
C ASP A 392 30.97 30.19 -28.87
N LYS A 393 31.54 31.33 -29.26
CA LYS A 393 31.73 31.76 -30.65
C LYS A 393 32.81 30.89 -31.31
N VAL A 394 32.41 30.00 -32.21
CA VAL A 394 33.35 29.37 -33.16
C VAL A 394 33.45 30.23 -34.42
N LYS A 395 34.64 30.82 -34.62
CA LYS A 395 35.05 31.51 -35.85
C LYS A 395 35.25 30.49 -36.97
N GLY A 396 34.73 30.81 -38.15
CA GLY A 396 34.99 30.09 -39.39
C GLY A 396 36.42 30.34 -39.88
N GLU A 397 37.01 29.29 -40.46
CA GLU A 397 38.16 29.39 -41.35
C GLU A 397 37.72 28.96 -42.75
N ASP A 398 37.83 29.92 -43.67
CA ASP A 398 37.83 29.70 -45.11
C ASP A 398 39.05 28.87 -45.52
N LYS A 399 38.83 27.87 -46.39
CA LYS A 399 39.92 27.31 -47.20
C LYS A 399 39.47 27.10 -48.64
N VAL A 400 39.83 28.08 -49.45
CA VAL A 400 39.99 28.01 -50.91
C VAL A 400 41.16 27.09 -51.24
N LEU A 401 41.04 26.28 -52.31
CA LEU A 401 42.07 25.86 -53.29
C LEU A 401 41.39 24.82 -54.22
N SER A 402 40.91 25.24 -55.39
CA SER A 402 41.61 25.29 -56.69
C SER A 402 41.61 23.95 -57.43
N ALA A 403 41.00 23.98 -58.62
CA ALA A 403 40.93 22.91 -59.59
C ALA A 403 42.29 22.57 -60.21
N SER A 404 42.45 21.31 -60.60
CA SER A 404 43.12 20.82 -61.82
C SER A 404 42.55 19.45 -62.16
#